data_AF-F8Q3H5-F1
#
_entry.id   AF-F8Q3H5-F1
#
_cell.length_a   1.000
_cell.length_b   1.000
_cell.length_c   1.000
_cell.angle_alpha   90.00
_cell.angle_beta   90.00
_cell.angle_gamma   90.00
#
_symmetry.space_group_name_H-M   'P 1'
#
loop_
_entity.id
_entity.type
_entity.pdbx_description
1 polymer ?
#
loop_
_entity_poly.entity_id
_entity_poly.type
_entity_poly.pdbx_seq_one_letter_code
_entity_poly.pdbx_strand_id
1 'polypeptide(L)' 'PDYNEDGSPTLQVIHTDCIMRAAHMMPVFDGALIGKDINCANSLDSFDSFYVNKFIDHNAFEIAF' A
#
# COMPACT_ATOMS: atom_id res chain seq x y z
N PRO A 1 -2.84 12.95 -8.03
CA PRO A 1 -3.82 12.21 -7.21
C PRO A 1 -5.21 12.45 -7.79
N ASP A 2 -6.03 11.41 -7.89
CA ASP A 2 -7.44 11.59 -8.19
C ASP A 2 -8.13 12.12 -6.92
N TYR A 3 -9.05 13.07 -7.10
CA TYR A 3 -9.76 13.71 -6.00
C TYR A 3 -11.26 13.55 -6.22
N ASN A 4 -11.99 13.36 -5.13
CA ASN A 4 -13.44 13.37 -5.12
C ASN A 4 -13.95 14.82 -5.35
N GLU A 5 -15.25 14.99 -5.61
CA GLU A 5 -15.84 16.32 -5.86
C GLU A 5 -15.67 17.29 -4.67
N ASP A 6 -15.49 16.77 -3.45
CA ASP A 6 -15.24 17.53 -2.24
C ASP A 6 -13.75 17.92 -2.04
N GLY A 7 -12.87 17.53 -2.96
CA GLY A 7 -11.43 17.79 -2.91
C GLY A 7 -10.64 16.84 -2.00
N SER A 8 -11.26 15.81 -1.43
CA SER A 8 -10.55 14.76 -0.71
C SER A 8 -9.85 13.79 -1.68
N PRO A 9 -8.71 13.18 -1.31
CA PRO A 9 -8.06 12.18 -2.15
C PRO A 9 -8.98 10.98 -2.37
N THR A 10 -9.06 10.50 -3.61
CA THR A 10 -9.77 9.26 -3.91
C THR A 10 -9.02 8.08 -3.27
N LEU A 11 -9.75 7.32 -2.45
CA LEU A 11 -9.23 6.17 -1.69
C LEU A 11 -10.09 4.94 -1.98
N GLN A 12 -9.44 3.81 -2.23
CA GLN A 12 -10.11 2.51 -2.37
C GLN A 12 -9.40 1.48 -1.48
N VAL A 13 -10.17 0.64 -0.82
CA VAL A 13 -9.68 -0.51 -0.05
C VAL A 13 -9.89 -1.77 -0.87
N ILE A 14 -8.80 -2.49 -1.16
CA ILE A 14 -8.82 -3.76 -1.88
C ILE A 14 -8.13 -4.84 -1.03
N HIS A 15 -8.48 -6.10 -1.28
CA HIS A 15 -7.79 -7.23 -0.66
C HIS A 15 -6.39 -7.38 -1.29
N THR A 16 -5.37 -7.68 -0.47
CA THR A 16 -3.98 -7.86 -0.94
C THR A 16 -3.85 -8.99 -1.97
N ASP A 17 -4.65 -10.05 -1.85
CA ASP A 17 -4.70 -11.15 -2.84
C ASP A 17 -5.17 -10.71 -4.24
N CYS A 18 -5.82 -9.54 -4.35
CA CYS A 18 -6.20 -8.99 -5.65
C CYS A 18 -5.04 -8.28 -6.36
N ILE A 19 -3.87 -8.15 -5.72
CA ILE A 19 -2.66 -7.57 -6.28
C ILE A 19 -1.97 -8.63 -7.16
N MET A 20 -2.26 -8.60 -8.46
CA MET A 20 -1.76 -9.58 -9.43
C MET A 20 -0.28 -9.36 -9.84
N ARG A 21 0.36 -8.30 -9.35
CA ARG A 21 1.69 -7.84 -9.79
C ARG A 21 2.51 -7.27 -8.65
N ALA A 22 3.83 -7.22 -8.80
CA ALA A 22 4.68 -6.55 -7.82
C ALA A 22 4.28 -5.08 -7.64
N ALA A 23 3.99 -4.70 -6.40
CA ALA A 23 3.65 -3.34 -5.98
C ALA A 23 4.48 -2.96 -4.76
N HIS A 24 4.92 -1.71 -4.68
CA HIS A 24 5.59 -1.13 -3.53
C HIS A 24 4.55 -0.79 -2.47
N MET A 25 4.41 -1.71 -1.52
CA MET A 25 3.53 -1.57 -0.37
C MET A 25 4.27 -0.90 0.79
N MET A 26 3.68 0.16 1.34
CA MET A 26 4.15 0.81 2.57
C MET A 26 3.20 0.45 3.71
N PRO A 27 3.67 -0.20 4.80
CA PRO A 27 2.80 -0.54 5.92
C PRO A 27 2.20 0.70 6.59
N VAL A 28 0.98 0.56 7.13
CA VAL A 28 0.37 1.60 7.97
C VAL A 28 0.95 1.47 9.39
N PHE A 29 1.74 2.46 9.80
CA PHE A 29 2.31 2.53 11.14
C PHE A 29 1.40 3.38 12.03
N ASP A 30 0.46 2.76 12.73
CA ASP A 30 -0.54 3.43 13.60
C ASP A 30 0.08 3.98 14.92
N GLY A 31 1.21 4.69 14.81
CA GLY A 31 2.00 5.18 15.95
C GLY A 31 2.75 4.09 16.73
N ALA A 32 2.64 2.82 16.33
CA ALA A 32 3.32 1.71 16.97
C ALA A 32 4.83 1.69 16.67
N LEU A 33 5.62 1.29 17.67
CA LEU A 33 7.04 0.99 17.49
C LEU A 33 7.19 -0.27 16.63
N ILE A 34 8.00 -0.18 15.58
CA ILE A 34 8.32 -1.32 14.72
C ILE A 34 9.28 -2.24 15.49
N GLY A 35 8.89 -3.51 15.65
CA GLY A 35 9.76 -4.53 16.25
C GLY A 35 11.04 -4.70 15.43
N LYS A 36 12.19 -4.85 16.10
CA LYS A 36 13.50 -4.95 15.43
C LYS A 36 13.64 -6.14 14.47
N ASP A 37 12.78 -7.14 14.65
CA ASP A 37 12.78 -8.37 13.84
C ASP A 37 11.93 -8.24 12.56
N ILE A 38 11.20 -7.13 12.40
CA ILE A 38 10.44 -6.83 11.19
C ILE A 38 11.41 -6.38 10.09
N ASN A 39 11.31 -7.05 8.94
CA ASN A 39 12.08 -6.78 7.74
C ASN A 39 11.20 -6.94 6.49
N CYS A 40 11.73 -6.65 5.31
CA CYS A 40 10.95 -6.68 4.07
C CYS A 40 10.36 -8.05 3.72
N ALA A 41 10.91 -9.16 4.24
CA ALA A 41 10.44 -10.51 3.93
C ALA A 41 9.27 -10.96 4.81
N ASN A 42 9.10 -10.39 6.01
CA ASN A 42 8.01 -10.74 6.93
C ASN A 42 7.01 -9.59 7.16
N SER A 43 7.26 -8.42 6.56
CA SER A 43 6.38 -7.26 6.74
C SER A 43 4.97 -7.52 6.23
N LEU A 44 4.79 -8.32 5.17
CA LEU A 44 3.46 -8.61 4.64
C LEU A 44 2.56 -9.34 5.66
N ASP A 45 3.15 -10.21 6.47
CA ASP A 45 2.44 -10.96 7.53
C ASP A 45 2.36 -10.18 8.86
N SER A 46 3.13 -9.10 8.99
CA SER A 46 3.29 -8.37 10.25
C SER A 46 2.38 -7.14 10.38
N PHE A 47 1.74 -6.70 9.28
CA PHE A 47 0.88 -5.52 9.27
C PHE A 47 -0.46 -5.84 8.63
N ASP A 48 -1.52 -5.27 9.20
CA ASP A 48 -2.90 -5.50 8.73
C ASP A 48 -3.29 -4.65 7.52
N SER A 49 -2.49 -3.63 7.16
CA SER A 49 -2.83 -2.67 6.12
C SER A 49 -1.59 -2.02 5.50
N PHE A 50 -1.72 -1.71 4.20
CA PHE A 50 -0.65 -1.11 3.40
C PHE A 50 -1.19 -0.02 2.49
N TYR A 51 -0.42 1.06 2.34
CA TYR A 51 -0.59 2.03 1.28
C TYR A 51 0.10 1.54 0.00
N VAL A 52 -0.62 1.63 -1.12
CA VAL A 52 -0.08 1.43 -2.46
C VAL A 52 -0.09 2.77 -3.17
N ASN A 53 1.06 3.19 -3.69
CA ASN A 53 1.18 4.47 -4.39
C ASN A 53 1.44 4.26 -5.88
N LYS A 54 0.47 4.64 -6.71
CA LYS A 54 0.57 4.55 -8.19
C LYS A 54 1.78 5.26 -8.81
N PHE A 55 2.40 6.22 -8.12
CA PHE A 55 3.59 6.93 -8.59
C PHE A 55 4.90 6.20 -8.26
N ILE A 56 4.95 5.48 -7.14
CA ILE A 56 6.12 4.69 -6.73
C ILE A 56 6.19 3.41 -7.59
N ASP A 57 5.03 2.89 -7.99
CA ASP A 57 4.88 1.72 -8.83
C ASP A 57 4.86 1.99 -10.32
N HIS A 58 5.38 3.13 -10.78
CA HIS A 58 5.45 3.46 -12.20
C HIS A 58 6.17 2.38 -13.06
N ASN A 59 7.08 1.61 -12.45
CA ASN A 59 7.77 0.48 -13.10
C ASN A 59 7.01 -0.85 -13.02
N ALA A 60 5.98 -0.96 -12.17
CA ALA A 60 5.03 -2.05 -12.19
C ALA A 60 4.03 -1.76 -13.32
N PHE A 61 4.19 -2.48 -14.42
CA PHE A 61 3.63 -2.20 -15.73
C PHE A 61 2.07 -2.30 -15.85
N GLU A 62 1.26 -1.93 -14.84
CA GLU A 62 -0.19 -1.69 -15.00
C GLU A 62 -0.86 -1.03 -13.78
N ILE A 63 -2.01 -0.40 -14.05
CA ILE A 63 -2.79 0.50 -13.18
C ILE A 63 -3.31 -0.23 -11.93
N ALA A 64 -2.95 0.27 -10.74
CA ALA A 64 -3.72 0.01 -9.53
C ALA A 64 -5.08 0.70 -9.70
N PHE A 65 -6.14 -0.10 -9.86
CA PHE A 65 -7.52 0.35 -9.99
C PHE A 65 -8.03 0.92 -8.67
#